data_AF-A0A800DIY3-F1
#
_entry.id   AF-A0A800DIY3-F1
#
_cell.length_a   1.000
_cell.length_b   1.000
_cell.length_c   1.000
_cell.angle_alpha   90.00
_cell.angle_beta   90.00
_cell.angle_gamma   90.00
#
_symmetry.space_group_name_H-M   'P 1'
#
loop_
_entity.id
_entity.type
_entity.pdbx_description
1 polymer ?
#
loop_
_entity_poly.entity_id
_entity_poly.type
_entity_poly.pdbx_seq_one_letter_code
_entity_poly.pdbx_strand_id
1 'polypeptide(L)'
;MSAPIKAVTFDLWDTIIDDDSDEPKRLAQGLRPKPEERRHLLWEALNRHQEIALEDVNAAYAAADAAFKKAWMGHSITWKVADRLARVLMELDRTLPDAELAKLADEMGRMEVDLPPDLIDGIADALEDLSRRY
;
A
#
# COMPACT_ATOMS: atom_id res chain seq x y z
N MET A 1 -38.89 13.92 -17.90
CA MET A 1 -38.75 13.38 -16.53
C MET A 1 -37.39 12.71 -16.44
N SER A 2 -36.56 13.06 -15.46
CA SER A 2 -35.26 12.39 -15.25
C SER A 2 -35.51 10.97 -14.73
N ALA A 3 -34.69 10.01 -15.15
CA ALA A 3 -34.75 8.66 -14.58
C ALA A 3 -34.35 8.71 -13.08
N PRO A 4 -34.98 7.92 -12.19
CA PRO A 4 -34.61 7.87 -10.79
C PRO A 4 -33.18 7.31 -10.63
N ILE A 5 -32.44 7.86 -9.66
CA ILE A 5 -31.11 7.36 -9.27
C ILE A 5 -31.30 5.92 -8.74
N LYS A 6 -30.45 4.99 -9.22
CA LYS A 6 -30.54 3.57 -8.86
C LYS A 6 -29.45 3.09 -7.90
N ALA A 7 -28.35 3.82 -7.82
CA ALA A 7 -27.21 3.50 -6.97
C ALA A 7 -26.34 4.74 -6.81
N VAL A 8 -25.62 4.81 -5.69
CA VAL A 8 -24.52 5.75 -5.44
C VAL A 8 -23.26 4.91 -5.18
N THR A 9 -22.18 5.21 -5.89
CA THR A 9 -20.88 4.56 -5.72
C THR A 9 -19.86 5.59 -5.27
N PHE A 10 -18.95 5.17 -4.41
CA PHE A 10 -17.88 6.01 -3.90
C PHE A 10 -16.54 5.44 -4.35
N ASP A 11 -15.58 6.33 -4.55
CA ASP A 11 -14.20 5.94 -4.38
C ASP A 11 -13.94 5.62 -2.89
N LEU A 12 -12.94 4.81 -2.60
CA LEU A 12 -12.67 4.40 -1.22
C LEU A 12 -11.75 5.41 -0.51
N TRP A 13 -10.58 5.65 -1.09
CA TRP A 13 -9.52 6.46 -0.52
C TRP A 13 -9.87 7.95 -0.59
N ASP A 14 -9.57 8.68 0.48
CA ASP A 14 -9.86 10.12 0.64
C ASP A 14 -11.35 10.51 0.43
N THR A 15 -12.24 9.52 0.42
CA THR A 15 -13.69 9.70 0.27
C THR A 15 -14.45 9.00 1.38
N ILE A 16 -14.07 7.76 1.70
CA ILE A 16 -14.61 7.00 2.84
C ILE A 16 -13.54 6.80 3.92
N ILE A 17 -12.31 6.54 3.50
CA ILE A 17 -11.17 6.29 4.37
C ILE A 17 -10.25 7.49 4.36
N ASP A 18 -9.81 7.95 5.53
CA ASP A 18 -8.79 8.98 5.69
C ASP A 18 -7.40 8.36 5.46
N ASP A 19 -6.80 8.61 4.29
CA ASP A 19 -5.52 8.02 3.93
C ASP A 19 -4.41 8.45 4.91
N ASP A 20 -3.46 7.56 5.16
CA ASP A 20 -2.36 7.72 6.12
C ASP A 20 -2.75 8.01 7.59
N SER A 21 -4.04 8.06 7.95
CA SER A 21 -4.49 8.27 9.35
C SER A 21 -4.00 7.19 10.33
N ASP A 22 -3.54 6.05 9.82
CA ASP A 22 -2.90 5.02 10.63
C ASP A 22 -1.42 5.21 10.91
N GLU A 23 -0.70 6.05 10.16
CA GLU A 23 0.73 6.29 10.41
C GLU A 23 0.98 6.92 11.79
N PRO A 24 0.18 7.88 12.29
CA PRO A 24 0.28 8.34 13.69
C PRO A 24 0.02 7.24 14.71
N LYS A 25 -0.98 6.36 14.46
CA LYS A 25 -1.28 5.20 15.32
C LYS A 25 -0.11 4.23 15.34
N ARG A 26 0.55 4.04 14.20
CA ARG A 26 1.70 3.17 13.99
C ARG A 26 2.91 3.66 14.76
N LEU A 27 3.23 4.95 14.62
CA LEU A 27 4.30 5.62 15.36
C LEU A 27 4.08 5.53 16.88
N ALA A 28 2.84 5.72 17.36
CA ALA A 28 2.51 5.60 18.78
C ALA A 28 2.74 4.18 19.36
N GLN A 29 2.72 3.14 18.51
CA GLN A 29 3.06 1.76 18.88
C GLN A 29 4.56 1.46 18.78
N GLY A 30 5.39 2.44 18.43
CA GLY A 30 6.84 2.25 18.23
C GLY A 30 7.18 1.51 16.94
N LEU A 31 6.24 1.38 16.01
CA LEU A 31 6.45 0.76 14.70
C LEU A 31 7.04 1.79 13.73
N ARG A 32 7.88 1.33 12.78
CA ARG A 32 8.41 2.18 11.71
C ARG A 32 7.30 2.60 10.75
N PRO A 33 7.36 3.77 10.11
CA PRO A 33 6.44 4.13 9.03
C PRO A 33 6.37 3.06 7.95
N LYS A 34 5.20 2.85 7.32
CA LYS A 34 5.04 1.76 6.32
C LYS A 34 6.09 1.81 5.20
N PRO A 35 6.45 2.98 4.62
CA PRO A 35 7.48 3.03 3.58
C PRO A 35 8.85 2.54 4.08
N GLU A 36 9.22 2.87 5.31
CA GLU A 36 10.48 2.46 5.93
C GLU A 36 10.46 0.98 6.28
N GLU A 37 9.35 0.49 6.85
CA GLU A 37 9.19 -0.92 7.19
C GLU A 37 9.27 -1.80 5.94
N ARG A 38 8.63 -1.41 4.83
CA ARG A 38 8.72 -2.15 3.56
C ARG A 38 10.18 -2.29 3.07
N ARG A 39 10.95 -1.20 3.14
CA ARG A 39 12.38 -1.19 2.77
C ARG A 39 13.19 -2.08 3.70
N HIS A 40 12.93 -2.00 5.00
CA HIS A 40 13.60 -2.81 6.00
C HIS A 40 13.34 -4.31 5.82
N LEU A 41 12.08 -4.72 5.63
CA LEU A 41 11.72 -6.13 5.44
C LEU A 41 12.39 -6.74 4.19
N LEU A 42 12.47 -5.99 3.08
CA LEU A 42 13.19 -6.44 1.89
C LEU A 42 14.70 -6.54 2.16
N TRP A 43 15.28 -5.53 2.82
CA TRP A 43 16.70 -5.55 3.19
C TRP A 43 17.03 -6.75 4.07
N GLU A 44 16.23 -7.04 5.10
CA GLU A 44 16.39 -8.23 5.94
C GLU A 44 16.26 -9.52 5.11
N ALA A 45 15.31 -9.57 4.17
CA ALA A 45 15.14 -10.72 3.31
C ALA A 45 16.35 -10.98 2.41
N LEU A 46 16.87 -9.94 1.77
CA LEU A 46 18.04 -10.05 0.89
C LEU A 46 19.30 -10.44 1.66
N ASN A 47 19.54 -9.86 2.84
CA ASN A 47 20.73 -10.14 3.65
C ASN A 47 20.80 -11.58 4.17
N ARG A 48 19.70 -12.35 4.17
CA ARG A 48 19.75 -13.80 4.45
C ARG A 48 20.41 -14.61 3.33
N HIS A 49 20.45 -14.08 2.11
CA HIS A 49 21.02 -14.75 0.94
C HIS A 49 22.35 -14.14 0.53
N GLN A 50 22.44 -12.81 0.49
CA GLN A 50 23.64 -12.06 0.15
C GLN A 50 23.58 -10.65 0.75
N GLU A 51 24.68 -10.21 1.36
CA GLU A 51 24.76 -8.87 1.95
C GLU A 51 24.46 -7.78 0.92
N ILE A 52 23.70 -6.77 1.36
CA ILE A 52 23.37 -5.58 0.60
C ILE A 52 23.20 -4.38 1.54
N ALA A 53 23.68 -3.22 1.10
CA ALA A 53 23.52 -1.98 1.84
C ALA A 53 22.04 -1.56 1.85
N LEU A 54 21.56 -1.02 2.97
CA LEU A 54 20.18 -0.54 3.08
C LEU A 54 19.94 0.63 2.11
N GLU A 55 20.96 1.41 1.85
CA GLU A 55 20.96 2.55 0.92
C GLU A 55 20.64 2.10 -0.51
N ASP A 56 21.18 0.96 -0.95
CA ASP A 56 20.88 0.39 -2.28
C ASP A 56 19.42 -0.03 -2.37
N VAL A 57 18.91 -0.70 -1.33
CA VAL A 57 17.49 -1.09 -1.23
C VAL A 57 16.58 0.15 -1.26
N ASN A 58 16.95 1.20 -0.52
CA ASN A 58 16.21 2.46 -0.48
C ASN A 58 16.14 3.13 -1.86
N ALA A 59 17.26 3.16 -2.59
CA ALA A 59 17.35 3.73 -3.92
C ALA A 59 16.48 2.96 -4.93
N ALA A 60 16.56 1.63 -4.93
CA ALA A 60 15.75 0.78 -5.81
C ALA A 60 14.25 0.90 -5.50
N TYR A 61 13.87 0.98 -4.23
CA TYR A 61 12.49 1.27 -3.84
C TYR A 61 12.01 2.64 -4.32
N ALA A 62 12.83 3.69 -4.18
CA ALA A 62 12.46 5.03 -4.65
C ALA A 62 12.21 5.04 -6.17
N ALA A 63 13.02 4.33 -6.95
CA ALA A 63 12.82 4.16 -8.39
C ALA A 63 11.52 3.38 -8.71
N ALA A 64 11.26 2.29 -8.00
CA ALA A 64 10.03 1.51 -8.16
C ALA A 64 8.78 2.29 -7.77
N ASP A 65 8.83 3.06 -6.68
CA ASP A 65 7.73 3.92 -6.22
C ASP A 65 7.43 5.04 -7.23
N ALA A 66 8.47 5.66 -7.81
CA ALA A 66 8.30 6.64 -8.88
C ALA A 66 7.66 6.03 -10.14
N ALA A 67 8.07 4.82 -10.53
CA ALA A 67 7.49 4.10 -11.65
C ALA A 67 6.03 3.71 -11.39
N PHE A 68 5.74 3.21 -10.19
CA PHE A 68 4.38 2.90 -9.74
C PHE A 68 3.50 4.14 -9.75
N LYS A 69 3.96 5.27 -9.20
CA LYS A 69 3.22 6.54 -9.19
C LYS A 69 2.87 6.99 -10.61
N LYS A 70 3.79 6.84 -11.57
CA LYS A 70 3.52 7.14 -12.98
C LYS A 70 2.47 6.19 -13.58
N ALA A 71 2.55 4.89 -13.29
CA ALA A 71 1.57 3.92 -13.76
C ALA A 71 0.17 4.17 -13.19
N TRP A 72 0.10 4.48 -11.89
CA TRP A 72 -1.15 4.74 -11.20
C TRP A 72 -1.78 6.06 -11.68
N MET A 73 -1.06 7.17 -11.59
CA MET A 73 -1.62 8.48 -11.94
C MET A 73 -1.79 8.69 -13.45
N GLY A 74 -0.87 8.15 -14.26
CA GLY A 74 -0.85 8.38 -15.71
C GLY A 74 -1.68 7.39 -16.51
N HIS A 75 -1.89 6.18 -15.97
CA HIS A 75 -2.52 5.08 -16.70
C HIS A 75 -3.63 4.35 -15.91
N SER A 76 -3.92 4.78 -14.68
CA SER A 76 -4.91 4.13 -13.80
C SER A 76 -4.61 2.66 -13.54
N ILE A 77 -3.32 2.31 -13.47
CA ILE A 77 -2.86 0.93 -13.20
C ILE A 77 -2.31 0.87 -11.78
N THR A 78 -2.99 0.10 -10.93
CA THR A 78 -2.52 -0.22 -9.58
C THR A 78 -1.77 -1.55 -9.60
N TRP A 79 -0.47 -1.54 -9.32
CA TRP A 79 0.35 -2.75 -9.23
C TRP A 79 0.06 -3.53 -7.96
N LYS A 80 0.16 -4.86 -8.04
CA LYS A 80 0.17 -5.68 -6.82
C LYS A 80 1.47 -5.43 -6.06
N VAL A 81 1.45 -5.68 -4.75
CA VAL A 81 2.66 -5.59 -3.90
C VAL A 81 3.78 -6.48 -4.44
N ALA A 82 3.46 -7.71 -4.89
CA ALA A 82 4.43 -8.62 -5.49
C ALA A 82 5.06 -8.06 -6.79
N ASP A 83 4.29 -7.37 -7.63
CA ASP A 83 4.79 -6.76 -8.87
C ASP A 83 5.76 -5.60 -8.56
N ARG A 84 5.44 -4.81 -7.52
CA ARG A 84 6.34 -3.75 -7.01
C ARG A 84 7.64 -4.34 -6.48
N LEU A 85 7.56 -5.42 -5.69
CA LEU A 85 8.74 -6.12 -5.18
C LEU A 85 9.60 -6.71 -6.31
N ALA A 86 8.98 -7.36 -7.29
CA ALA A 86 9.68 -7.89 -8.46
C ALA A 86 10.42 -6.78 -9.23
N ARG A 87 9.80 -5.58 -9.36
CA ARG A 87 10.46 -4.42 -9.96
C ARG A 87 11.69 -3.96 -9.17
N VAL A 88 11.60 -3.90 -7.83
CA VAL A 88 12.74 -3.55 -6.96
C VAL A 88 13.86 -4.58 -7.08
N LEU A 89 13.54 -5.87 -7.02
CA LEU A 89 14.50 -6.96 -7.17
C LEU A 89 15.24 -6.91 -8.51
N MET A 90 14.51 -6.60 -9.60
CA MET A 90 15.11 -6.45 -10.93
C MET A 90 16.09 -5.27 -11.00
N GLU A 91 15.80 -4.16 -10.34
CA GLU A 91 16.73 -3.01 -10.27
C GLU A 91 17.98 -3.32 -9.44
N LEU A 92 17.86 -4.17 -8.42
CA LEU A 92 18.98 -4.58 -7.57
C LEU A 92 19.84 -5.71 -8.18
N ASP A 93 19.44 -6.27 -9.32
CA ASP A 93 19.98 -7.51 -9.86
C ASP A 93 20.02 -8.62 -8.78
N ARG A 94 18.86 -8.82 -8.13
CA ARG A 94 18.66 -9.80 -7.07
C ARG A 94 17.43 -10.64 -7.33
N THR A 95 17.41 -11.82 -6.73
CA THR A 95 16.24 -12.71 -6.71
C THR A 95 15.97 -13.17 -5.29
N LEU A 96 14.72 -13.55 -5.04
CA LEU A 96 14.29 -14.25 -3.84
C LEU A 96 13.55 -15.51 -4.27
N PRO A 97 13.58 -16.60 -3.47
CA PRO A 97 12.71 -17.74 -3.71
C PRO A 97 11.24 -17.31 -3.76
N ASP A 98 10.44 -17.87 -4.67
CA ASP A 98 9.03 -17.49 -4.89
C ASP A 98 8.20 -17.50 -3.59
N ALA A 99 8.43 -18.49 -2.73
CA ALA A 99 7.76 -18.60 -1.44
C ALA A 99 8.12 -17.45 -0.48
N GLU A 100 9.38 -17.00 -0.47
CA GLU A 100 9.80 -15.84 0.33
C GLU A 100 9.24 -14.54 -0.24
N LEU A 101 9.24 -14.39 -1.56
CA LEU A 101 8.65 -13.22 -2.24
C LEU A 101 7.14 -13.11 -1.96
N ALA A 102 6.42 -14.23 -2.04
CA ALA A 102 4.99 -14.28 -1.77
C ALA A 102 4.68 -13.93 -0.31
N LYS A 103 5.46 -14.48 0.63
CA LYS A 103 5.33 -14.17 2.06
C LYS A 103 5.60 -12.69 2.33
N LEU A 104 6.67 -12.14 1.76
CA LEU A 104 7.03 -10.74 1.93
C LEU A 104 5.94 -9.80 1.37
N ALA A 105 5.36 -10.15 0.22
CA ALA A 105 4.25 -9.40 -0.36
C ALA A 105 3.00 -9.41 0.55
N ASP A 106 2.70 -10.54 1.18
CA ASP A 106 1.60 -10.68 2.14
C ASP A 106 1.84 -9.83 3.39
N GLU A 107 3.02 -9.94 4.01
CA GLU A 107 3.41 -9.15 5.19
C GLU A 107 3.30 -7.63 4.93
N MET A 108 3.75 -7.17 3.76
CA MET A 108 3.62 -5.77 3.37
C MET A 108 2.17 -5.34 3.10
N GLY A 109 1.32 -6.23 2.59
CA GLY A 109 -0.10 -5.97 2.37
C GLY A 109 -0.90 -5.92 3.67
N ARG A 110 -0.54 -6.76 4.64
CA ARG A 110 -1.16 -6.80 5.97
C ARG A 110 -0.99 -5.50 6.77
N MET A 111 0.01 -4.68 6.45
CA MET A 111 0.20 -3.38 7.11
C MET A 111 -1.00 -2.44 6.96
N GLU A 112 -1.80 -2.58 5.90
CA GLU A 112 -3.02 -1.79 5.67
C GLU A 112 -4.25 -2.37 6.39
N VAL A 113 -4.13 -3.56 6.99
CA VAL A 113 -5.25 -4.33 7.56
C VAL A 113 -5.09 -4.52 9.07
N ASP A 114 -3.88 -4.83 9.52
CA ASP A 114 -3.59 -5.06 10.94
C ASP A 114 -3.69 -3.79 11.77
N LEU A 115 -3.33 -2.66 11.17
CA LEU A 115 -3.53 -1.33 11.71
C LEU A 115 -4.22 -0.47 10.63
N PRO A 116 -5.55 -0.56 10.50
CA PRO A 116 -6.24 0.07 9.40
C PRO A 116 -6.35 1.59 9.61
N PRO A 117 -6.41 2.38 8.52
CA PRO A 117 -6.78 3.78 8.55
C PRO A 117 -8.19 3.98 9.09
N ASP A 118 -8.45 5.19 9.59
CA ASP A 118 -9.74 5.61 10.13
C ASP A 118 -10.72 5.97 9.00
N LEU A 119 -12.00 5.94 9.34
CA LEU A 119 -13.04 6.48 8.47
C LEU A 119 -13.02 8.01 8.53
N ILE A 120 -13.33 8.66 7.41
CA ILE A 120 -13.54 10.12 7.39
C ILE A 120 -14.70 10.48 8.30
N ASP A 121 -14.53 11.52 9.11
CA ASP A 121 -15.54 12.01 10.05
C ASP A 121 -16.91 12.20 9.37
N GLY A 122 -17.93 11.55 9.94
CA GLY A 122 -19.31 11.63 9.46
C GLY A 122 -19.66 10.74 8.26
N ILE A 123 -18.69 10.00 7.68
CA ILE A 123 -19.00 9.14 6.54
C ILE A 123 -19.95 7.99 6.89
N ALA A 124 -19.83 7.43 8.10
CA ALA A 124 -20.68 6.33 8.54
C ALA A 124 -22.17 6.72 8.54
N ASP A 125 -22.48 7.89 9.10
CA ASP A 125 -23.83 8.45 9.13
C ASP A 125 -24.33 8.76 7.71
N ALA A 126 -23.46 9.34 6.86
CA ALA A 126 -23.81 9.63 5.48
C ALA A 126 -24.13 8.36 4.67
N LEU A 127 -23.35 7.29 4.84
CA LEU A 127 -23.58 6.00 4.18
C LEU A 127 -24.87 5.35 4.68
N GLU A 128 -25.16 5.41 5.98
CA GLU A 128 -26.41 4.90 6.54
C GLU A 128 -27.61 5.63 5.92
N ASP A 129 -27.57 6.95 5.85
CA ASP A 129 -28.65 7.75 5.29
C ASP A 129 -28.85 7.50 3.78
N LEU A 130 -27.76 7.35 3.02
CA LEU A 130 -27.84 7.10 1.59
C LEU A 130 -28.35 5.69 1.27
N SER A 131 -27.94 4.68 2.04
CA SER A 131 -28.39 3.28 1.87
C SER A 131 -29.90 3.08 2.08
N ARG A 132 -30.55 4.02 2.80
CA ARG A 132 -32.00 4.02 3.01
C ARG A 132 -32.77 4.67 1.86
N ARG A 133 -32.10 5.43 0.99
CA ARG A 133 -32.70 6.26 -0.08
C ARG A 133 -32.46 5.71 -1.48
N TYR A 134 -31.33 5.03 -1.69
CA TYR A 134 -30.87 4.49 -2.97
C TYR A 134 -30.46 3.04 -2.78
#